data_AF-A0A8S9X6A8-F1
#
_entry.id   AF-A0A8S9X6A8-F1
#
_cell.length_a   1.000
_cell.length_b   1.000
_cell.length_c   1.000
_cell.angle_alpha   90.00
_cell.angle_beta   90.00
_cell.angle_gamma   90.00
#
_symmetry.space_group_name_H-M   'P 1'
#
loop_
_entity.id
_entity.type
_entity.pdbx_description
1 polymer ?
#
loop_
_entity_poly.entity_id
_entity_poly.type
_entity_poly.pdbx_seq_one_letter_code
_entity_poly.pdbx_strand_id
1 'polypeptide(L)' 'MARTLADGLRHVRVLVPVAVKEGDNAVLMCFFDLNGDSLYSVKWYKGGREMYRYMPREVPPVKVFPITGLSDLFIEVNE' A
#
# COMPACT_ATOMS: atom_id res chain seq x y z
N MET A 1 35.35 4.17 -13.69
CA MET A 1 34.20 3.25 -13.51
C MET A 1 33.41 3.76 -12.32
N ALA A 2 32.38 4.59 -12.54
CA ALA A 2 31.54 5.07 -11.47
C ALA A 2 30.69 3.91 -10.93
N ARG A 3 30.69 3.70 -9.61
CA ARG A 3 29.72 2.82 -8.97
C ARG A 3 28.35 3.46 -9.18
N THR A 4 27.52 2.90 -10.06
CA THR A 4 26.09 3.19 -10.04
C THR A 4 25.56 2.61 -8.75
N LEU A 5 25.34 3.47 -7.74
CA LEU A 5 24.51 3.08 -6.60
C LEU A 5 23.15 2.72 -7.20
N ALA A 6 22.60 1.57 -6.85
CA ALA A 6 21.25 1.20 -7.27
C ALA A 6 20.29 2.26 -6.71
N ASP A 7 19.89 3.22 -7.56
CA ASP A 7 18.83 4.15 -7.23
C ASP A 7 17.52 3.36 -7.31
N GLY A 8 16.88 3.21 -6.17
CA GLY A 8 15.64 2.46 -6.02
C GLY A 8 14.86 2.93 -4.81
N LEU A 9 13.88 2.13 -4.41
CA LEU A 9 12.95 2.44 -3.32
C LEU A 9 13.67 2.88 -2.04
N ARG A 10 13.44 4.12 -1.60
CA ARG A 10 13.99 4.69 -0.36
C ARG A 10 12.96 5.52 0.39
N HIS A 11 13.33 5.91 1.62
CA HIS A 11 12.52 6.75 2.50
C HIS A 11 11.08 6.25 2.71
N VAL A 12 10.90 4.92 2.75
CA VAL A 12 9.59 4.31 2.97
C VAL A 12 9.10 4.67 4.38
N ARG A 13 7.92 5.28 4.45
CA ARG A 13 7.25 5.63 5.70
C ARG A 13 5.77 5.29 5.60
N VAL A 14 5.19 4.82 6.69
CA VAL A 14 3.77 4.53 6.79
C VAL A 14 3.14 5.37 7.89
N LEU A 15 1.93 5.84 7.63
CA LEU A 15 1.07 6.47 8.64
C LEU A 15 -0.18 5.61 8.76
N VAL A 16 -0.37 5.06 9.96
CA VAL A 16 -1.52 4.22 10.32
C VAL A 16 -2.12 4.80 11.60
N PRO A 17 -3.42 5.13 11.62
CA PRO A 17 -4.09 5.56 12.84
C PRO A 17 -3.97 4.48 13.93
N VAL A 18 -3.66 4.90 15.16
CA VAL A 18 -3.57 3.97 16.31
C VAL A 18 -4.95 3.38 16.63
N ALA A 19 -6.00 4.19 16.48
CA ALA A 19 -7.38 3.80 16.63
C ALA A 19 -8.27 4.69 15.74
N VAL A 20 -9.40 4.14 15.32
CA VAL A 20 -10.46 4.85 14.60
C VAL A 20 -11.78 4.51 15.28
N LYS A 21 -12.69 5.47 15.34
CA LYS A 21 -14.02 5.25 15.92
C LYS A 21 -14.79 4.26 15.04
N GLU A 22 -15.61 3.42 15.67
CA GLU A 22 -16.49 2.51 14.95
C GLU A 22 -17.42 3.27 13.98
N GLY A 23 -17.49 2.80 12.74
CA GLY A 23 -18.25 3.42 11.64
C GLY A 23 -17.50 4.49 10.86
N ASP A 24 -16.35 4.98 11.35
CA ASP A 24 -15.52 5.96 10.64
C ASP A 24 -14.47 5.27 9.75
N ASN A 25 -13.99 6.00 8.74
CA ASN A 25 -12.96 5.52 7.82
C ASN A 25 -11.55 5.59 8.41
N ALA A 26 -10.75 4.55 8.17
CA ALA A 26 -9.32 4.54 8.49
C ALA A 26 -8.49 4.84 7.23
N VAL A 27 -7.71 5.92 7.25
CA VAL A 27 -6.81 6.28 6.15
C VAL A 27 -5.40 5.75 6.42
N LEU A 28 -4.94 4.83 5.58
CA LEU A 28 -3.58 4.29 5.63
C LEU A 28 -2.73 4.96 4.54
N MET A 29 -1.64 5.62 4.92
CA MET A 29 -0.77 6.31 3.98
C MET A 29 0.59 5.62 3.88
N CYS A 30 1.08 5.45 2.66
CA CYS A 30 2.42 4.94 2.38
C CYS A 30 3.17 5.97 1.54
N PHE A 31 4.26 6.49 2.07
CA PHE A 31 5.13 7.46 1.42
C PHE A 31 6.43 6.76 1.04
N PHE A 32 6.91 6.97 -0.17
CA PHE A 32 8.17 6.41 -0.65
C PHE A 32 8.75 7.26 -1.79
N ASP A 33 10.06 7.12 -2.01
CA ASP A 33 10.79 7.73 -3.13
C ASP A 33 11.36 6.60 -4.01
N LEU A 34 11.11 6.66 -5.31
CA LEU A 34 11.55 5.64 -6.28
C LEU A 34 12.87 5.98 -6.95
N ASN A 35 13.39 7.21 -6.80
CA ASN A 35 14.63 7.69 -7.44
C ASN A 35 14.67 7.49 -8.95
N GLY A 36 13.53 7.66 -9.62
CA GLY A 36 13.43 7.46 -11.07
C GLY A 36 13.23 6.00 -11.51
N ASP A 37 13.19 5.04 -10.58
CA ASP A 37 12.75 3.67 -10.87
C ASP A 37 11.21 3.57 -10.87
N SER A 38 10.71 2.40 -11.24
CA SER A 38 9.29 2.05 -11.26
C SER A 38 8.87 1.27 -10.02
N LEU A 39 7.70 1.60 -9.50
CA LEU A 39 7.11 0.85 -8.39
C LEU A 39 6.68 -0.54 -8.85
N TYR A 40 7.15 -1.58 -8.16
CA TYR A 40 6.69 -2.95 -8.38
C TYR A 40 5.31 -3.19 -7.76
N SER A 41 5.16 -2.94 -6.45
CA SER A 41 3.89 -3.11 -5.75
C SER A 41 3.81 -2.35 -4.42
N VAL A 42 2.62 -1.93 -4.02
CA VAL A 42 2.25 -1.59 -2.64
C VAL A 42 1.21 -2.59 -2.15
N LYS A 43 1.37 -3.12 -0.93
CA LYS A 43 0.47 -4.11 -0.35
C LYS A 43 0.15 -3.77 1.10
N TRP A 44 -1.11 -3.92 1.49
CA TRP A 44 -1.53 -3.84 2.89
C TRP A 44 -2.00 -5.20 3.40
N TYR A 45 -1.60 -5.52 4.63
CA TYR A 45 -1.93 -6.76 5.32
C TYR A 45 -2.59 -6.46 6.67
N LYS A 46 -3.57 -7.28 7.05
CA LYS A 46 -4.14 -7.31 8.41
C LYS A 46 -4.13 -8.74 8.91
N GLY A 47 -3.50 -8.96 10.06
CA GLY A 47 -3.37 -10.29 10.64
C GLY A 47 -2.72 -11.31 9.70
N GLY A 48 -1.73 -10.89 8.92
CA GLY A 48 -1.03 -11.75 7.95
C GLY A 48 -1.78 -12.01 6.63
N ARG A 49 -3.00 -11.49 6.47
CA ARG A 49 -3.78 -11.61 5.23
C ARG A 49 -3.71 -10.33 4.43
N GLU A 50 -3.45 -10.47 3.15
CA GLU A 50 -3.49 -9.35 2.21
C GLU A 50 -4.92 -8.84 2.09
N MET A 51 -5.09 -7.52 2.19
CA MET A 51 -6.39 -6.86 1.99
C MET A 51 -6.41 -5.94 0.78
N TYR A 52 -5.23 -5.42 0.38
CA TYR A 52 -5.07 -4.49 -0.72
C TYR A 52 -3.74 -4.71 -1.43
N ARG A 53 -3.76 -4.55 -2.75
CA ARG A 53 -2.59 -4.55 -3.62
C ARG A 53 -2.73 -3.50 -4.69
N TYR A 54 -1.69 -2.69 -4.86
CA TYR A 54 -1.46 -1.85 -6.03
C TYR A 54 -0.23 -2.34 -6.79
N MET A 55 -0.38 -2.65 -8.06
CA MET A 55 0.69 -3.04 -8.99
C MET A 55 0.52 -2.24 -10.29
N PRO A 56 1.30 -1.16 -10.51
CA PRO A 56 1.12 -0.27 -11.67
C PRO A 56 1.19 -0.97 -13.04
N ARG A 57 1.85 -2.14 -13.09
CA ARG A 57 2.05 -2.91 -14.31
C ARG A 57 0.94 -3.96 -14.57
N GLU A 58 -0.02 -4.13 -13.66
CA GLU A 58 -1.14 -5.07 -13.83
C GLU A 58 -2.42 -4.37 -14.33
N VAL A 59 -3.32 -5.14 -14.94
CA VAL A 59 -4.65 -4.68 -15.35
C VAL A 59 -5.70 -5.62 -14.72
N PRO A 60 -6.55 -5.15 -13.77
CA PRO A 60 -6.51 -3.82 -13.16
C PRO A 60 -5.30 -3.65 -12.20
N PRO A 61 -4.81 -2.41 -12.00
CA PRO A 61 -3.64 -2.15 -11.14
C PRO A 61 -3.97 -2.30 -9.65
N VAL A 62 -5.24 -2.20 -9.27
CA VAL A 62 -5.71 -2.35 -7.88
C VAL A 62 -6.44 -3.69 -7.73
N LYS A 63 -6.12 -4.41 -6.66
CA LYS A 63 -6.85 -5.61 -6.21
C LYS A 63 -7.16 -5.48 -4.72
N VAL A 64 -8.42 -5.71 -4.36
CA VAL A 64 -8.89 -5.75 -2.97
C VAL A 64 -9.24 -7.20 -2.63
N PHE A 65 -8.82 -7.66 -1.46
CA PHE A 65 -9.00 -9.04 -1.02
C PHE A 65 -9.88 -9.08 0.23
N PRO A 66 -10.86 -10.00 0.29
CA PRO A 66 -11.74 -10.11 1.44
C PRO A 66 -10.98 -10.64 2.67
N ILE A 67 -11.26 -10.04 3.83
CA ILE A 67 -10.76 -10.51 5.13
C ILE A 67 -11.91 -11.16 5.90
N THR A 68 -11.70 -12.40 6.35
CA THR A 68 -12.67 -13.09 7.21
C THR A 68 -12.85 -12.33 8.51
N GLY A 69 -14.10 -12.08 8.88
CA GLY A 69 -14.47 -11.26 10.05
C GLY A 69 -14.54 -9.76 9.79
N LEU A 70 -14.40 -9.33 8.53
CA LEU A 70 -14.62 -7.96 8.06
C LEU A 70 -15.44 -8.01 6.77
N SER A 71 -16.74 -8.22 6.91
CA SER A 71 -17.70 -8.22 5.79
C SER A 71 -17.76 -6.89 5.06
N ASP A 72 -17.54 -5.79 5.79
CA ASP A 72 -17.78 -4.42 5.32
C ASP A 72 -16.47 -3.64 5.13
N LEU A 73 -15.36 -4.32 4.84
CA LEU A 73 -14.11 -3.64 4.52
C LEU A 73 -14.20 -2.99 3.13
N PHE A 74 -14.50 -1.70 3.12
CA PHE A 74 -14.37 -0.86 1.93
C PHE A 74 -12.99 -0.22 1.91
N ILE A 75 -12.26 -0.43 0.82
CA ILE A 75 -10.96 0.21 0.60
C ILE A 75 -11.14 1.25 -0.50
N GLU A 76 -11.08 2.51 -0.11
CA GLU A 76 -11.00 3.63 -1.03
C GLU A 76 -9.54 3.92 -1.36
N VAL A 77 -9.22 4.00 -2.66
CA VAL A 77 -7.88 4.31 -3.13
C VAL A 77 -7.82 5.79 -3.43
N ASN A 78 -7.05 6.51 -2.63
CA ASN A 78 -6.73 7.91 -2.91
C ASN A 78 -5.52 7.93 -3.85
N GLU A 79 -5.70 8.51 -5.04
CA GLU A 79 -4.63 8.73 -6.04
C GLU A 79 -3.63 9.81 -5.59
#